data_AF-A0A935BC58-F1
#
_entry.id   AF-A0A935BC58-F1
#
_cell.length_a   1.000
_cell.length_b   1.000
_cell.length_c   1.000
_cell.angle_alpha   90.00
_cell.angle_beta   90.00
_cell.angle_gamma   90.00
#
_symmetry.space_group_name_H-M   'P 1'
#
loop_
_entity.id
_entity.type
_entity.pdbx_description
1 polymer ?
#
loop_
_entity_poly.entity_id
_entity_poly.type
_entity_poly.pdbx_seq_one_letter_code
_entity_poly.pdbx_strand_id
1 'polypeptide(L)'
;MKRSKYTRQQIAGTIVAVYLAAGEVMRISKFISILSLIAMAAIGALGQNQRTLTQAEKVSGDKFTFTARTPKGASVYGARKPSAESLKAIDKGLSDLFAVARNNRYSRRLNFTDYTIYIGKADRTNDGDGNYSPAISIGSAQYAGTVFDKGGYIYVAGMVLSNEPCAFLVPEHTKNFNVLSDYVRYEGEHLVLYHNDRRRYSATADHSKGGSHPILQ
;
A
#
# COMPACT_ATOMS: atom_id res chain seq x y z
N MET A 1 -51.67 48.14 39.94
CA MET A 1 -50.54 47.39 39.35
C MET A 1 -50.70 45.90 39.62
N LYS A 2 -51.07 45.08 38.62
CA LYS A 2 -51.07 43.61 38.75
C LYS A 2 -49.65 43.09 38.45
N ARG A 3 -48.91 42.64 39.46
CA ARG A 3 -47.62 41.94 39.24
C ARG A 3 -47.91 40.50 38.83
N SER A 4 -47.47 40.15 37.62
CA SER A 4 -47.56 38.82 37.04
C SER A 4 -46.78 37.80 37.88
N LYS A 5 -47.49 36.78 38.38
CA LYS A 5 -46.90 35.61 39.05
C LYS A 5 -46.50 34.57 38.01
N TYR A 6 -45.40 34.81 37.29
CA TYR A 6 -44.69 33.69 36.66
C TYR A 6 -43.97 32.93 37.79
N THR A 7 -44.55 31.80 38.17
CA THR A 7 -44.11 30.94 39.27
C THR A 7 -42.76 30.31 38.93
N ARG A 8 -41.85 30.26 39.93
CA ARG A 8 -40.50 29.65 39.84
C ARG A 8 -40.47 28.25 39.19
N GLN A 9 -41.58 27.52 39.20
CA GLN A 9 -41.74 26.21 38.54
C GLN A 9 -41.66 26.27 37.01
N GLN A 10 -42.19 27.31 36.35
CA GLN A 10 -42.08 27.41 34.89
C GLN A 10 -40.65 27.69 34.42
N ILE A 11 -39.89 28.45 35.21
CA ILE A 11 -38.48 28.76 34.91
C ILE A 11 -37.62 27.50 35.08
N ALA A 12 -37.82 26.73 36.15
CA ALA A 12 -37.07 25.50 36.39
C ALA A 12 -37.33 24.42 35.31
N GLY A 13 -38.59 24.23 34.90
CA GLY A 13 -38.94 23.28 33.83
C GLY A 13 -38.34 23.62 32.47
N THR A 14 -38.24 24.92 32.15
CA THR A 14 -37.65 25.39 30.88
C THR A 14 -36.13 25.16 30.86
N ILE A 15 -35.45 25.39 31.99
CA ILE A 15 -34.00 25.17 32.10
C ILE A 15 -33.65 23.69 31.93
N VAL A 16 -34.37 22.78 32.59
CA VAL A 16 -34.12 21.33 32.50
C VAL A 16 -34.34 20.80 31.07
N ALA A 17 -35.40 21.27 30.38
CA ALA A 17 -35.66 20.90 28.99
C ALA A 17 -34.58 21.38 28.02
N VAL A 18 -34.02 22.58 28.23
CA VAL A 18 -32.91 23.12 27.42
C VAL A 18 -31.63 22.30 27.62
N TYR A 19 -31.31 21.88 28.84
CA TYR A 19 -30.13 21.05 29.11
C TYR A 19 -30.25 19.63 28.54
N LEU A 20 -31.43 19.02 28.59
CA LEU A 20 -31.68 17.71 27.98
C LEU A 20 -31.59 17.77 26.45
N ALA A 21 -32.21 18.79 25.83
CA ALA A 21 -32.13 19.02 24.39
C ALA A 21 -30.68 19.32 23.94
N ALA A 22 -29.92 20.11 24.71
CA ALA A 22 -28.51 20.38 24.43
C ALA A 22 -27.64 19.11 24.55
N GLY A 23 -27.95 18.21 25.48
CA GLY A 23 -27.29 16.91 25.63
C GLY A 23 -27.54 15.97 24.44
N GLU A 24 -28.78 15.92 23.93
CA GLU A 24 -29.11 15.14 22.74
C GLU A 24 -28.54 15.74 21.44
N VAL A 25 -28.60 17.07 21.28
CA VAL A 25 -27.97 17.78 20.15
C VAL A 25 -26.46 17.58 20.14
N MET A 26 -25.78 17.58 21.29
CA MET A 26 -24.35 17.24 21.38
C MET A 26 -24.05 15.78 21.05
N ARG A 27 -24.93 14.84 21.39
CA ARG A 27 -24.77 13.41 21.04
C ARG A 27 -24.94 13.17 19.54
N ILE A 28 -25.96 13.78 18.93
CA ILE A 28 -26.23 13.73 17.48
C ILE A 28 -25.09 14.41 16.70
N SER A 29 -24.62 15.57 17.17
CA SER A 29 -23.45 16.28 16.64
C SER A 29 -22.19 15.40 16.61
N LYS A 30 -21.86 14.74 17.72
CA LYS A 30 -20.69 13.83 17.79
C LYS A 30 -20.81 12.65 16.83
N PHE A 31 -22.00 12.06 16.71
CA PHE A 31 -22.25 10.97 15.76
C PHE A 31 -22.06 11.41 14.30
N ILE A 32 -22.58 12.58 13.92
CA ILE A 32 -22.43 13.14 12.56
C ILE A 32 -20.95 13.47 12.26
N SER A 33 -20.20 14.00 13.24
CA SER A 33 -18.78 14.29 13.08
C SER A 33 -17.94 13.01 12.86
N ILE A 34 -18.24 11.92 13.58
CA ILE A 34 -17.55 10.63 13.41
C ILE A 34 -17.87 10.03 12.02
N LEU A 35 -19.13 10.05 11.59
CA LEU A 35 -19.52 9.58 10.25
C LEU A 35 -18.85 10.39 9.13
N SER A 36 -18.76 11.71 9.29
CA SER A 36 -18.09 12.60 8.33
C SER A 36 -16.58 12.30 8.24
N LEU A 37 -15.92 12.01 9.36
CA LEU A 37 -14.51 11.61 9.40
C LEU A 37 -14.27 10.26 8.70
N ILE A 38 -15.16 9.29 8.89
CA ILE A 38 -15.08 7.97 8.21
C ILE A 38 -15.26 8.14 6.69
N ALA A 39 -16.23 8.94 6.26
CA ALA A 39 -16.47 9.21 4.84
C ALA A 39 -15.27 9.90 4.16
N MET A 40 -14.67 10.90 4.82
CA MET A 40 -13.46 11.58 4.33
C MET A 40 -12.26 10.63 4.23
N ALA A 41 -12.07 9.74 5.22
CA ALA A 41 -11.02 8.72 5.19
C ALA A 41 -11.23 7.72 4.04
N ALA A 42 -12.47 7.31 3.78
CA ALA A 42 -12.82 6.41 2.68
C ALA A 42 -12.55 7.05 1.30
N ILE A 43 -12.91 8.32 1.11
CA ILE A 43 -12.63 9.07 -0.12
C ILE A 43 -11.11 9.20 -0.35
N GLY A 44 -10.34 9.49 0.69
CA GLY A 44 -8.87 9.55 0.63
C GLY A 44 -8.24 8.22 0.23
N ALA A 45 -8.69 7.11 0.81
CA ALA A 45 -8.20 5.77 0.49
C ALA A 45 -8.51 5.37 -0.97
N LEU A 46 -9.71 5.67 -1.47
CA LEU A 46 -10.08 5.42 -2.86
C LEU A 46 -9.22 6.24 -3.84
N GLY A 47 -8.96 7.51 -3.53
CA GLY A 47 -8.11 8.37 -4.37
C GLY A 47 -6.65 7.92 -4.44
N GLN A 48 -6.07 7.45 -3.32
CA GLN A 48 -4.70 6.91 -3.31
C GLN A 48 -4.61 5.60 -4.10
N ASN A 49 -5.56 4.69 -3.92
CA ASN A 49 -5.60 3.42 -4.65
C ASN A 49 -5.72 3.63 -6.17
N GLN A 50 -6.46 4.66 -6.62
CA GLN A 50 -6.57 4.98 -8.05
C GLN A 50 -5.25 5.49 -8.64
N ARG A 51 -4.49 6.30 -7.87
CA ARG A 51 -3.18 6.81 -8.29
C ARG A 51 -2.18 5.68 -8.43
N THR A 52 -2.09 4.79 -7.44
CA THR A 52 -1.16 3.65 -7.49
C THR A 52 -1.54 2.67 -8.61
N LEU A 53 -2.83 2.45 -8.86
CA LEU A 53 -3.30 1.64 -9.97
C LEU A 53 -2.89 2.24 -11.32
N THR A 54 -3.16 3.54 -11.52
CA THR A 54 -2.80 4.23 -12.77
C THR A 54 -1.29 4.21 -13.00
N GLN A 55 -0.49 4.36 -11.94
CA GLN A 55 0.97 4.28 -12.02
C GLN A 55 1.42 2.85 -12.35
N ALA A 56 0.83 1.83 -11.73
CA ALA A 56 1.12 0.43 -12.03
C ALA A 56 0.86 0.12 -13.52
N GLU A 57 -0.30 0.52 -14.04
CA GLU A 57 -0.67 0.33 -15.45
C GLU A 57 0.25 1.11 -16.39
N LYS A 58 0.61 2.35 -16.05
CA LYS A 58 1.50 3.19 -16.86
C LYS A 58 2.90 2.59 -16.98
N VAL A 59 3.44 2.07 -15.88
CA VAL A 59 4.81 1.55 -15.83
C VAL A 59 4.93 0.17 -16.49
N SER A 60 3.96 -0.71 -16.24
CA SER A 60 3.98 -2.10 -16.74
C SER A 60 3.36 -2.27 -18.14
N GLY A 61 2.50 -1.34 -18.56
CA GLY A 61 1.64 -1.52 -19.73
C GLY A 61 0.51 -2.54 -19.52
N ASP A 62 0.35 -3.10 -18.33
CA ASP A 62 -0.73 -4.03 -18.00
C ASP A 62 -2.03 -3.32 -17.62
N LYS A 63 -3.11 -4.11 -17.60
CA LYS A 63 -4.39 -3.76 -16.98
C LYS A 63 -4.66 -4.71 -15.83
N PHE A 64 -4.87 -4.16 -14.64
CA PHE A 64 -5.07 -4.95 -13.42
C PHE A 64 -6.56 -5.13 -13.15
N THR A 65 -7.17 -6.10 -13.81
CA THR A 65 -8.62 -6.33 -13.77
C THR A 65 -9.04 -7.28 -12.65
N PHE A 66 -8.09 -7.98 -12.01
CA PHE A 66 -8.38 -8.86 -10.89
C PHE A 66 -8.01 -8.20 -9.58
N THR A 67 -8.90 -8.29 -8.60
CA THR A 67 -8.65 -7.86 -7.22
C THR A 67 -8.80 -9.05 -6.29
N ALA A 68 -7.89 -9.19 -5.34
CA ALA A 68 -7.89 -10.21 -4.31
C ALA A 68 -7.34 -9.64 -3.00
N ARG A 69 -7.48 -10.42 -1.92
CA ARG A 69 -6.75 -10.22 -0.67
C ARG A 69 -5.98 -11.48 -0.34
N THR A 70 -4.79 -11.30 0.23
CA THR A 70 -4.07 -12.44 0.80
C THR A 70 -4.77 -12.92 2.08
N PRO A 71 -4.55 -14.17 2.51
CA PRO A 71 -5.06 -14.66 3.79
C PRO A 71 -4.75 -13.77 5.01
N LYS A 72 -3.59 -13.10 5.03
CA LYS A 72 -3.22 -12.17 6.12
C LYS A 72 -3.64 -10.72 5.90
N GLY A 73 -4.24 -10.39 4.75
CA GLY A 73 -4.98 -9.14 4.55
C GLY A 73 -4.33 -8.09 3.65
N ALA A 74 -3.22 -8.40 2.97
CA ALA A 74 -2.65 -7.49 1.97
C ALA A 74 -3.56 -7.40 0.74
N SER A 75 -3.65 -6.20 0.15
CA SER A 75 -4.45 -5.98 -1.07
C SER A 75 -3.65 -6.40 -2.29
N VAL A 76 -4.25 -7.16 -3.20
CA VAL A 76 -3.58 -7.68 -4.40
C VAL A 76 -4.37 -7.33 -5.65
N TYR A 77 -3.70 -6.73 -6.63
CA TYR A 77 -4.25 -6.41 -7.94
C TYR A 77 -3.46 -7.18 -9.00
N GLY A 78 -4.12 -8.00 -9.80
CA GLY A 78 -3.47 -8.87 -10.77
C GLY A 78 -3.84 -8.52 -12.21
N ALA A 79 -2.85 -8.56 -13.10
CA ALA A 79 -3.09 -8.59 -14.55
C ALA A 79 -3.74 -9.91 -15.00
N ARG A 80 -3.58 -10.95 -14.19
CA ARG A 80 -4.27 -12.25 -14.24
C ARG A 80 -4.77 -12.60 -12.84
N LYS A 81 -5.68 -13.56 -12.75
CA LYS A 81 -6.22 -14.02 -11.46
C LYS A 81 -5.10 -14.65 -10.62
N PRO A 82 -4.72 -14.08 -9.46
CA PRO A 82 -3.71 -14.69 -8.61
C PRO A 82 -4.20 -16.05 -8.08
N SER A 83 -3.31 -17.06 -8.07
CA SER A 83 -3.62 -18.36 -7.46
C SER A 83 -3.55 -18.30 -5.94
N ALA A 84 -4.10 -19.31 -5.25
CA ALA A 84 -4.01 -19.39 -3.79
C ALA A 84 -2.55 -19.49 -3.31
N GLU A 85 -1.69 -20.18 -4.07
CA GLU A 85 -0.26 -20.30 -3.82
C GLU A 85 0.45 -18.96 -3.97
N SER A 86 0.10 -18.18 -5.01
CA SER A 86 0.62 -16.82 -5.20
C SER A 86 0.27 -15.91 -4.03
N LEU A 87 -0.99 -15.95 -3.56
CA LEU A 87 -1.43 -15.17 -2.40
C LEU A 87 -0.73 -15.58 -1.10
N LYS A 88 -0.51 -16.89 -0.89
CA LYS A 88 0.27 -17.41 0.25
C LYS A 88 1.74 -17.01 0.17
N ALA A 89 2.33 -16.97 -1.03
CA ALA A 89 3.70 -16.55 -1.24
C ALA A 89 3.91 -15.07 -0.91
N ILE A 90 2.93 -14.22 -1.24
CA ILE A 90 2.94 -12.80 -0.83
C ILE A 90 2.92 -12.69 0.70
N ASP A 91 2.04 -13.44 1.37
CA ASP A 91 2.00 -13.46 2.83
C ASP A 91 3.31 -13.95 3.45
N LYS A 92 3.96 -14.94 2.83
CA LYS A 92 5.26 -15.42 3.27
C LYS A 92 6.32 -14.31 3.13
N GLY A 93 6.43 -13.68 1.96
CA GLY A 93 7.40 -12.61 1.72
C GLY A 93 7.25 -11.44 2.69
N LEU A 94 6.01 -11.00 2.94
CA LEU A 94 5.73 -9.96 3.93
C LEU A 94 6.04 -10.43 5.36
N SER A 95 5.78 -11.70 5.70
CA SER A 95 6.13 -12.24 7.01
C SER A 95 7.64 -12.23 7.25
N ASP A 96 8.41 -12.65 6.24
CA ASP A 96 9.87 -12.68 6.29
C ASP A 96 10.44 -11.26 6.39
N LEU A 97 9.91 -10.33 5.60
CA LEU A 97 10.21 -8.90 5.70
C LEU A 97 9.96 -8.37 7.12
N PHE A 98 8.79 -8.65 7.70
CA PHE A 98 8.46 -8.14 9.03
C PHE A 98 9.33 -8.77 10.12
N ALA A 99 9.74 -10.02 9.97
CA ALA A 99 10.68 -10.66 10.89
C ALA A 99 12.05 -9.96 10.85
N VAL A 100 12.61 -9.78 9.66
CA VAL A 100 13.91 -9.12 9.48
C VAL A 100 13.86 -7.64 9.90
N ALA A 101 12.77 -6.94 9.60
CA ALA A 101 12.55 -5.57 10.05
C ALA A 101 12.58 -5.45 11.59
N ARG A 102 11.93 -6.39 12.29
CA ARG A 102 11.96 -6.44 13.77
C ARG A 102 13.36 -6.73 14.31
N ASN A 103 14.13 -7.60 13.65
CA ASN A 103 15.53 -7.84 14.02
C ASN A 103 16.39 -6.57 13.89
N ASN A 104 16.06 -5.71 12.92
CA ASN A 104 16.66 -4.39 12.73
C ASN A 104 16.02 -3.30 13.62
N ARG A 105 15.16 -3.67 14.59
CA ARG A 105 14.46 -2.78 15.53
C ARG A 105 13.50 -1.78 14.85
N TYR A 106 13.04 -2.09 13.64
CA TYR A 106 12.01 -1.32 12.96
C TYR A 106 10.62 -1.77 13.40
N SER A 107 9.67 -0.84 13.41
CA SER A 107 8.34 -1.08 13.97
C SER A 107 7.20 -0.50 13.11
N ARG A 108 7.50 0.42 12.19
CA ARG A 108 6.50 1.06 11.32
C ARG A 108 6.28 0.24 10.06
N ARG A 109 5.03 0.22 9.58
CA ARG A 109 4.59 -0.49 8.36
C ARG A 109 4.87 -1.99 8.37
N LEU A 110 4.65 -2.63 9.53
CA LEU A 110 4.79 -4.07 9.73
C LEU A 110 3.43 -4.77 9.88
N ASN A 111 2.43 -4.31 9.12
CA ASN A 111 1.11 -4.88 9.07
C ASN A 111 0.73 -5.17 7.61
N PHE A 112 0.15 -6.34 7.33
CA PHE A 112 -0.23 -6.78 5.99
C PHE A 112 -1.18 -5.81 5.30
N THR A 113 -2.12 -5.21 6.06
CA THR A 113 -3.12 -4.29 5.50
C THR A 113 -2.54 -2.94 5.06
N ASP A 114 -1.28 -2.64 5.41
CA ASP A 114 -0.59 -1.46 4.90
C ASP A 114 -0.20 -1.62 3.42
N TYR A 115 -0.17 -2.85 2.91
CA TYR A 115 0.43 -3.19 1.62
C TYR A 115 -0.58 -3.41 0.50
N THR A 116 -0.25 -2.83 -0.65
CA THR A 116 -0.93 -3.03 -1.94
C THR A 116 0.06 -3.56 -2.96
N ILE A 117 -0.16 -4.80 -3.41
CA ILE A 117 0.76 -5.49 -4.33
C ILE A 117 0.09 -5.60 -5.70
N TYR A 118 0.76 -5.09 -6.72
CA TYR A 118 0.39 -5.29 -8.11
C TYR A 118 1.19 -6.47 -8.68
N ILE A 119 0.50 -7.43 -9.29
CA ILE A 119 1.10 -8.59 -9.97
C ILE A 119 0.96 -8.38 -11.47
N GLY A 120 2.02 -7.87 -12.08
CA GLY A 120 2.11 -7.68 -13.53
C GLY A 120 2.36 -9.00 -14.24
N LYS A 121 2.17 -9.04 -15.56
CA LYS A 121 2.64 -10.18 -16.35
C LYS A 121 4.18 -10.17 -16.28
N ALA A 122 4.78 -11.32 -15.93
CA ALA A 122 6.20 -11.50 -16.21
C ALA A 122 6.43 -11.31 -17.71
N ASP A 123 7.57 -10.73 -18.10
CA ASP A 123 7.79 -10.29 -19.47
C ASP A 123 7.63 -11.42 -20.51
N ARG A 124 7.26 -11.01 -21.73
CA ARG A 124 6.76 -11.87 -22.82
C ARG A 124 7.86 -12.50 -23.69
N THR A 125 9.12 -12.24 -23.38
CA THR A 125 10.27 -12.77 -24.10
C THR A 125 11.40 -13.10 -23.14
N ASN A 126 12.28 -13.97 -23.62
CA ASN A 126 13.52 -14.30 -22.94
C ASN A 126 14.38 -13.04 -22.70
N ASP A 127 15.28 -13.10 -21.72
CA ASP A 127 16.33 -12.10 -21.51
C ASP A 127 17.21 -11.93 -22.77
N GLY A 128 18.16 -10.99 -22.72
CA GLY A 128 19.08 -10.73 -23.83
C GLY A 128 19.91 -11.94 -24.28
N ASP A 129 19.97 -12.99 -23.46
CA ASP A 129 20.68 -14.26 -23.71
C ASP A 129 19.75 -15.39 -24.16
N GLY A 130 18.44 -15.13 -24.29
CA GLY A 130 17.48 -16.13 -24.71
C GLY A 130 16.97 -17.05 -23.60
N ASN A 131 17.19 -16.72 -22.32
CA ASN A 131 16.61 -17.45 -21.17
C ASN A 131 15.29 -16.85 -20.68
N TYR A 132 14.41 -17.68 -20.09
CA TYR A 132 13.20 -17.19 -19.45
C TYR A 132 13.50 -16.14 -18.36
N SER A 133 13.07 -14.90 -18.57
CA SER A 133 13.24 -13.82 -17.60
C SER A 133 12.02 -13.74 -16.69
N PRO A 134 12.14 -14.02 -15.39
CA PRO A 134 11.04 -13.88 -14.45
C PRO A 134 10.71 -12.41 -14.11
N ALA A 135 11.37 -11.43 -14.74
CA ALA A 135 11.28 -10.02 -14.41
C ALA A 135 10.15 -9.30 -15.16
N ILE A 136 9.83 -8.07 -14.73
CA ILE A 136 8.98 -7.13 -15.47
C ILE A 136 9.89 -6.23 -16.32
N SER A 137 9.48 -5.98 -17.57
CA SER A 137 10.06 -4.93 -18.39
C SER A 137 9.44 -3.58 -18.02
N ILE A 138 10.27 -2.64 -17.58
CA ILE A 138 9.86 -1.26 -17.30
C ILE A 138 10.65 -0.30 -18.16
N GLY A 139 10.03 0.79 -18.61
CA GLY A 139 10.70 1.77 -19.47
C GLY A 139 11.99 2.30 -18.85
N SER A 140 13.10 2.28 -19.60
CA SER A 140 14.45 2.54 -19.10
C SER A 140 14.75 4.03 -18.91
N ALA A 141 13.77 4.93 -18.80
CA ALA A 141 14.01 6.38 -18.87
C ALA A 141 15.16 6.88 -17.97
N GLN A 142 15.31 6.34 -16.75
CA GLN A 142 16.40 6.67 -15.82
C GLN A 142 17.71 5.90 -16.08
N TYR A 143 17.64 4.83 -16.86
CA TYR A 143 18.71 3.91 -17.23
C TYR A 143 19.14 4.05 -18.69
N ALA A 144 18.56 4.99 -19.44
CA ALA A 144 18.78 5.14 -20.89
C ALA A 144 20.29 5.29 -21.19
N GLY A 145 20.81 4.44 -22.08
CA GLY A 145 22.23 4.42 -22.45
C GLY A 145 23.17 3.78 -21.42
N THR A 146 22.67 3.21 -20.33
CA THR A 146 23.48 2.38 -19.40
C THR A 146 23.51 0.90 -19.85
N VAL A 147 24.37 0.08 -19.23
CA VAL A 147 24.41 -1.38 -19.49
C VAL A 147 23.11 -2.12 -19.15
N PHE A 148 22.24 -1.48 -18.35
CA PHE A 148 20.94 -2.02 -17.96
C PHE A 148 19.86 -1.75 -19.02
N ASP A 149 20.06 -0.74 -19.88
CA ASP A 149 19.13 -0.40 -20.96
C ASP A 149 19.14 -1.48 -22.06
N LYS A 150 18.02 -2.17 -22.22
CA LYS A 150 17.81 -3.21 -23.24
C LYS A 150 17.10 -2.66 -24.47
N GLY A 151 17.36 -1.40 -24.82
CA GLY A 151 16.77 -0.72 -25.97
C GLY A 151 15.45 -0.04 -25.64
N GLY A 152 15.40 0.69 -24.52
CA GLY A 152 14.23 1.45 -24.07
C GLY A 152 13.52 0.85 -22.85
N TYR A 153 14.01 -0.27 -22.31
CA TYR A 153 13.46 -0.92 -21.11
C TYR A 153 14.55 -1.60 -20.26
N ILE A 154 14.26 -1.86 -19.00
CA ILE A 154 15.07 -2.67 -18.09
C ILE A 154 14.24 -3.82 -17.51
N TYR A 155 14.92 -4.91 -17.15
CA TYR A 155 14.32 -6.03 -16.41
C TYR A 155 14.46 -5.79 -14.91
N VAL A 156 13.34 -5.78 -14.18
CA VAL A 156 13.35 -5.65 -12.71
C VAL A 156 12.57 -6.76 -12.02
N ALA A 157 13.05 -7.13 -10.83
CA ALA A 157 12.36 -8.02 -9.89
C ALA A 157 11.06 -7.40 -9.34
N GLY A 158 10.99 -6.07 -9.31
CA GLY A 158 9.82 -5.32 -8.91
C GLY A 158 10.08 -3.81 -8.97
N MET A 159 9.08 -3.03 -8.57
CA MET A 159 9.18 -1.58 -8.46
C MET A 159 8.25 -1.03 -7.39
N VAL A 160 8.79 -0.26 -6.46
CA VAL A 160 7.99 0.58 -5.55
C VAL A 160 7.24 1.65 -6.33
N LEU A 161 5.91 1.69 -6.14
CA LEU A 161 5.00 2.64 -6.80
C LEU A 161 4.59 3.79 -5.88
N SER A 162 4.41 3.52 -4.58
CA SER A 162 4.11 4.53 -3.58
C SER A 162 4.60 4.10 -2.21
N ASN A 163 5.00 5.10 -1.42
CA ASN A 163 5.35 4.90 -0.01
C ASN A 163 4.13 5.03 0.92
N GLU A 164 3.03 5.61 0.42
CA GLU A 164 1.75 5.74 1.11
C GLU A 164 0.58 5.65 0.11
N PRO A 165 -0.21 4.57 0.09
CA PRO A 165 -0.02 3.31 0.82
C PRO A 165 1.30 2.61 0.42
N CYS A 166 1.71 1.58 1.17
CA CYS A 166 2.91 0.78 0.84
C CYS A 166 2.63 -0.05 -0.41
N ALA A 167 2.92 0.52 -1.59
CA ALA A 167 2.50 -0.05 -2.86
C ALA A 167 3.69 -0.36 -3.78
N PHE A 168 3.70 -1.56 -4.34
CA PHE A 168 4.74 -1.98 -5.28
C PHE A 168 4.19 -2.98 -6.31
N LEU A 169 4.94 -3.12 -7.40
CA LEU A 169 4.67 -4.01 -8.53
C LEU A 169 5.70 -5.14 -8.54
N VAL A 170 5.26 -6.38 -8.73
CA VAL A 170 6.10 -7.58 -8.91
C VAL A 170 5.58 -8.43 -10.08
N PRO A 171 6.44 -9.23 -10.74
CA PRO A 171 6.04 -10.13 -11.83
C PRO A 171 5.19 -11.30 -11.33
N GLU A 172 4.33 -11.80 -12.21
CA GLU A 172 3.62 -13.06 -12.01
C GLU A 172 4.61 -14.24 -11.98
N HIS A 173 4.49 -15.07 -10.95
CA HIS A 173 5.13 -16.38 -10.91
C HIS A 173 4.07 -17.47 -10.72
N THR A 174 4.00 -18.41 -11.66
CA THR A 174 3.03 -19.51 -11.63
C THR A 174 3.64 -20.87 -11.23
N LYS A 175 4.97 -20.96 -11.23
CA LYS A 175 5.70 -22.21 -10.94
C LYS A 175 6.70 -22.09 -9.79
N ASN A 176 7.33 -20.92 -9.65
CA ASN A 176 8.32 -20.68 -8.61
C ASN A 176 7.84 -19.58 -7.65
N PHE A 177 7.05 -19.99 -6.67
CA PHE A 177 6.47 -19.08 -5.67
C PHE A 177 7.49 -18.59 -4.64
N ASN A 178 8.65 -19.24 -4.50
CA ASN A 178 9.72 -18.75 -3.64
C ASN A 178 10.29 -17.44 -4.19
N VAL A 179 10.49 -17.34 -5.51
CA VAL A 179 10.95 -16.10 -6.14
C VAL A 179 9.94 -14.96 -5.96
N LEU A 180 8.64 -15.25 -6.07
CA LEU A 180 7.61 -14.25 -5.75
C LEU A 180 7.68 -13.78 -4.29
N SER A 181 7.86 -14.71 -3.35
CA SER A 181 8.04 -14.39 -1.94
C SER A 181 9.27 -13.50 -1.72
N ASP A 182 10.37 -13.78 -2.40
CA ASP A 182 11.61 -13.00 -2.32
C ASP A 182 11.41 -11.60 -2.89
N TYR A 183 10.78 -11.46 -4.06
CA TYR A 183 10.50 -10.16 -4.67
C TYR A 183 9.58 -9.30 -3.80
N VAL A 184 8.54 -9.91 -3.21
CA VAL A 184 7.65 -9.24 -2.25
C VAL A 184 8.43 -8.74 -1.04
N ARG A 185 9.36 -9.55 -0.50
CA ARG A 185 10.24 -9.11 0.59
C ARG A 185 11.10 -7.94 0.14
N TYR A 186 11.80 -8.09 -0.98
CA TYR A 186 12.79 -7.14 -1.47
C TYR A 186 12.18 -5.76 -1.75
N GLU A 187 11.07 -5.69 -2.48
CA GLU A 187 10.38 -4.42 -2.70
C GLU A 187 9.83 -3.83 -1.39
N GLY A 188 9.37 -4.68 -0.47
CA GLY A 188 8.91 -4.25 0.84
C GLY A 188 10.03 -3.72 1.76
N GLU A 189 11.29 -4.15 1.59
CA GLU A 189 12.43 -3.62 2.35
C GLU A 189 12.60 -2.12 2.13
N HIS A 190 12.42 -1.65 0.88
CA HIS A 190 12.46 -0.22 0.56
C HIS A 190 11.39 0.57 1.31
N LEU A 191 10.19 0.02 1.44
CA LEU A 191 9.08 0.67 2.13
C LEU A 191 9.29 0.69 3.64
N VAL A 192 9.73 -0.42 4.23
CA VAL A 192 10.11 -0.45 5.64
C VAL A 192 11.22 0.57 5.91
N LEU A 193 12.25 0.63 5.07
CA LEU A 193 13.34 1.61 5.18
C LEU A 193 12.82 3.05 5.06
N TYR A 194 11.96 3.35 4.08
CA TYR A 194 11.37 4.67 3.90
C TYR A 194 10.72 5.18 5.20
N HIS A 195 10.03 4.31 5.94
CA HIS A 195 9.31 4.69 7.16
C HIS A 195 10.13 4.61 8.44
N ASN A 196 11.26 3.87 8.46
CA ASN A 196 12.04 3.62 9.68
C ASN A 196 13.49 4.12 9.62
N ASP A 197 14.16 4.11 8.46
CA ASP A 197 15.54 4.58 8.25
C ASP A 197 15.70 5.26 6.89
N ARG A 198 15.45 6.57 6.88
CA ARG A 198 15.54 7.42 5.69
C ARG A 198 16.93 7.45 5.06
N ARG A 199 17.97 7.39 5.89
CA ARG A 199 19.35 7.46 5.42
C ARG A 199 19.70 6.20 4.65
N ARG A 200 19.37 5.03 5.21
CA ARG A 200 19.60 3.75 4.54
C ARG A 200 18.72 3.60 3.30
N TYR A 201 17.45 4.03 3.35
CA TYR A 201 16.59 4.11 2.17
C TYR A 201 17.26 4.88 1.03
N SER A 202 17.70 6.12 1.27
CA SER A 202 18.35 6.95 0.24
C SER A 202 19.65 6.35 -0.29
N ALA A 203 20.40 5.63 0.54
CA ALA A 203 21.64 4.96 0.15
C ALA A 203 21.40 3.72 -0.73
N THR A 204 20.22 3.10 -0.65
CA THR A 204 19.90 1.85 -1.36
C THR A 204 18.80 1.98 -2.39
N ALA A 205 18.21 3.16 -2.57
CA ALA A 205 17.10 3.38 -3.51
C ALA A 205 17.52 3.24 -4.99
N ASP A 206 18.81 3.43 -5.30
CA ASP A 206 19.37 3.32 -6.65
C ASP A 206 20.30 2.09 -6.74
N HIS A 207 19.79 1.04 -7.38
CA HIS A 207 20.55 -0.20 -7.60
C HIS A 207 21.51 -0.11 -8.81
N SER A 208 21.46 0.96 -9.62
CA SER A 208 22.34 1.12 -10.80
C SER A 208 23.83 1.21 -10.47
N LYS A 209 24.16 1.48 -9.20
CA LYS A 209 25.53 1.69 -8.71
C LYS A 209 26.08 0.51 -7.89
N GLY A 210 25.42 -0.66 -7.95
CA GLY A 210 25.93 -1.89 -7.35
C GLY A 210 25.34 -2.29 -5.98
N GLY A 211 24.21 -1.71 -5.58
CA GLY A 211 23.42 -2.22 -4.45
C GLY A 211 22.58 -3.43 -4.87
N SER A 212 22.42 -4.43 -4.00
CA SER A 212 21.55 -5.59 -4.25
C SER A 212 20.63 -5.87 -3.08
N HIS A 213 19.57 -6.65 -3.34
CA HIS A 213 18.81 -7.28 -2.29
C HIS A 213 19.48 -8.59 -1.81
N PRO A 214 19.15 -9.07 -0.61
CA PRO A 214 18.39 -8.36 0.43
C PRO A 214 19.19 -7.18 1.00
N ILE A 215 18.51 -6.06 1.23
CA ILE A 215 19.08 -4.88 1.87
C ILE A 215 19.13 -5.09 3.39
N LEU A 216 18.06 -5.66 3.96
CA LEU A 216 17.97 -5.96 5.38
C LEU A 216 18.45 -7.38 5.66
N GLN A 217 19.31 -7.51 6.67
CA GLN A 217 19.86 -8.77 7.17
C GLN A 217 19.19 -9.13 8.50
#